data_AF-J3TGR7-F1
#
_entry.id   AF-J3TGR7-F1
#
_cell.length_a   1.000
_cell.length_b   1.000
_cell.length_c   1.000
_cell.angle_alpha   90.00
_cell.angle_beta   90.00
_cell.angle_gamma   90.00
#
_symmetry.space_group_name_H-M   'P 1'
#
loop_
_entity.id
_entity.type
_entity.pdbx_description
1 polymer ?
#
loop_
_entity_poly.entity_id
_entity_poly.type
_entity_poly.pdbx_seq_one_letter_code
_entity_poly.pdbx_strand_id
1 'polypeptide(L)'
;MHEGDVRSLRIQPIPIERGIISDRAEHLIAINVPVKAVLADPKELHNHNGIAPTNNRLGVLSNILSIPIDQISSLINKHKKRFAYLARQVNPAIGDYIHTLKLPGIYLLQESRRYYPTSHVTAHLVGITNIDSQGIEGVEKKF
;
A
#
# COMPACT_ATOMS: atom_id res chain seq x y z
N MET A 1 26.88 -14.87 29.69
CA MET A 1 26.10 -13.63 29.87
C MET A 1 26.58 -12.65 28.82
N HIS A 2 25.95 -12.61 27.64
CA HIS A 2 26.31 -11.65 26.58
C HIS A 2 25.05 -11.26 25.80
N GLU A 3 24.88 -9.94 25.66
CA GLU A 3 24.18 -9.21 24.58
C GLU A 3 22.63 -9.32 24.59
N GLY A 4 21.84 -8.28 24.90
CA GLY A 4 22.07 -6.84 24.74
C GLY A 4 21.87 -6.43 23.27
N ASP A 5 20.77 -5.72 22.99
CA ASP A 5 20.37 -5.15 21.69
C ASP A 5 19.64 -6.14 20.75
N VAL A 6 18.44 -5.88 20.21
CA VAL A 6 18.04 -4.69 19.44
C VAL A 6 16.54 -4.41 19.62
N ARG A 7 16.19 -3.53 20.56
CA ARG A 7 14.86 -2.90 20.57
C ARG A 7 14.92 -1.71 19.64
N SER A 8 14.82 -1.95 18.33
CA SER A 8 14.65 -0.88 17.35
C SER A 8 13.36 -0.13 17.67
N LEU A 9 13.48 1.08 18.23
CA LEU A 9 12.41 2.05 18.32
C LEU A 9 11.98 2.39 16.88
N ARG A 10 10.95 1.71 16.41
CA ARG A 10 10.33 2.00 15.13
C ARG A 10 9.51 3.27 15.31
N ILE A 11 10.08 4.41 14.93
CA ILE A 11 9.32 5.65 14.83
C ILE A 11 8.41 5.49 13.60
N GLN A 12 7.16 5.10 13.82
CA GLN A 12 6.13 5.22 12.80
C GLN A 12 5.73 6.69 12.76
N PRO A 13 6.03 7.44 11.67
CA PRO A 13 5.58 8.82 11.57
C PRO A 13 4.06 8.82 11.63
N ILE A 14 3.49 9.57 12.57
CA ILE A 14 2.05 9.83 12.59
C ILE A 14 1.79 10.71 11.38
N PRO A 15 0.98 10.29 10.40
CA PRO A 15 0.67 11.15 9.26
C PRO A 15 -0.03 12.41 9.78
N ILE A 16 0.60 13.57 9.61
CA ILE A 16 -0.03 14.86 9.88
C ILE A 16 -1.11 15.03 8.81
N GLU A 17 -2.37 14.89 9.19
CA GLU A 17 -3.48 15.03 8.26
C GLU A 17 -3.58 16.49 7.81
N ARG A 18 -3.51 16.72 6.49
CA ARG A 18 -3.67 18.06 5.94
C ARG A 18 -5.15 18.48 6.00
N GLY A 19 -5.46 19.70 6.44
CA GLY A 19 -6.85 20.18 6.50
C GLY A 19 -7.61 20.15 5.16
N ILE A 20 -8.94 20.23 5.24
CA ILE A 20 -9.82 20.46 4.08
C ILE A 20 -9.51 21.84 3.51
N ILE A 21 -9.48 21.97 2.18
CA ILE A 21 -9.32 23.24 1.48
C ILE A 21 -10.64 23.58 0.78
N SER A 22 -11.26 24.70 1.15
CA SER A 22 -12.44 25.27 0.51
C SER A 22 -12.14 26.65 -0.10
N ASP A 23 -12.91 27.05 -1.12
CA ASP A 23 -12.94 28.42 -1.64
C ASP A 23 -13.79 29.34 -0.73
N ARG A 24 -13.77 30.65 -0.97
CA ARG A 24 -14.58 31.68 -0.31
C ARG A 24 -16.09 31.41 -0.31
N ALA A 25 -16.57 30.55 -1.22
CA ALA A 25 -17.96 30.14 -1.36
C ALA A 25 -18.22 28.74 -0.77
N GLU A 26 -17.32 28.21 0.06
CA GLU A 26 -17.38 26.88 0.70
C GLU A 26 -17.35 25.69 -0.29
N HIS A 27 -16.97 25.91 -1.54
CA HIS A 27 -16.74 24.82 -2.49
C HIS A 27 -15.46 24.05 -2.16
N LEU A 28 -15.56 22.73 -2.04
CA LEU A 28 -14.43 21.85 -1.75
C LEU A 28 -13.43 21.84 -2.91
N ILE A 29 -12.22 22.33 -2.66
CA ILE A 29 -11.11 22.30 -3.61
C ILE A 29 -10.30 21.02 -3.42
N ALA A 30 -10.01 20.66 -2.16
CA ALA A 30 -9.22 19.49 -1.84
C ALA A 30 -9.65 18.85 -0.51
N ILE A 31 -9.83 17.54 -0.53
CA ILE A 31 -10.10 16.72 0.66
C ILE A 31 -9.06 15.62 0.80
N ASN A 32 -8.82 15.16 2.04
CA ASN A 32 -8.09 13.93 2.28
C ASN A 32 -9.06 12.76 2.20
N VAL A 33 -8.71 11.75 1.41
CA VAL A 33 -9.43 10.48 1.36
C VAL A 33 -8.57 9.43 2.04
N PRO A 34 -9.10 8.69 3.04
CA PRO A 34 -8.37 7.60 3.66
C PRO A 34 -8.15 6.47 2.65
N VAL A 35 -6.92 5.97 2.60
CA VAL A 35 -6.52 4.83 1.76
C VAL A 35 -5.61 3.92 2.56
N LYS A 36 -5.27 2.76 2.01
CA LYS A 36 -4.34 1.83 2.67
C LYS A 36 -3.16 1.53 1.75
N ALA A 37 -2.03 1.18 2.35
CA ALA A 37 -0.92 0.54 1.65
C ALA A 37 -0.79 -0.90 2.13
N VAL A 38 -0.47 -1.80 1.19
CA VAL A 38 -0.20 -3.21 1.45
C VAL A 38 1.30 -3.38 1.55
N LEU A 39 1.75 -3.92 2.68
CA LEU A 39 3.14 -4.18 3.00
C LEU A 39 3.36 -5.68 3.14
N ALA A 40 4.53 -6.14 2.72
CA ALA A 40 5.03 -7.50 2.93
C ALA A 40 6.25 -7.45 3.86
N ASP A 41 6.31 -8.34 4.85
CA ASP A 41 7.52 -8.67 5.61
C ASP A 41 8.12 -9.96 5.01
N PRO A 42 9.22 -9.87 4.24
CA PRO A 42 9.83 -11.03 3.60
C PRO A 42 10.20 -12.13 4.60
N LYS A 43 10.71 -11.76 5.79
CA LYS A 43 11.18 -12.72 6.78
C LYS A 43 10.02 -13.57 7.32
N GLU A 44 8.88 -12.94 7.62
CA GLU A 44 7.70 -13.68 8.07
C GLU A 44 7.07 -14.52 6.95
N LEU A 45 7.04 -13.99 5.73
CA LEU A 45 6.54 -14.74 4.57
C LEU A 45 7.39 -15.98 4.28
N HIS A 46 8.72 -15.90 4.42
CA HIS A 46 9.59 -17.07 4.30
C HIS A 46 9.39 -18.06 5.46
N ASN A 47 9.32 -17.57 6.71
CA ASN A 47 9.16 -18.43 7.88
C ASN A 47 7.84 -19.21 7.89
N HIS A 48 6.75 -18.63 7.37
CA HIS A 48 5.43 -19.25 7.31
C HIS A 48 5.11 -19.91 5.96
N ASN A 49 6.11 -20.08 5.09
CA ASN A 49 5.93 -20.65 3.76
C ASN A 49 4.85 -19.90 2.92
N GLY A 50 4.69 -18.60 3.17
CA GLY A 50 3.63 -17.75 2.63
C GLY A 50 3.76 -17.45 1.14
N ILE A 51 4.97 -17.63 0.57
CA ILE A 51 5.29 -17.45 -0.86
C ILE A 51 5.10 -18.76 -1.65
N ALA A 52 4.81 -19.87 -0.99
CA ALA A 52 4.70 -21.15 -1.67
C ALA A 52 3.54 -21.17 -2.68
N PRO A 53 3.70 -21.81 -3.85
CA PRO A 53 2.63 -21.92 -4.86
C PRO A 53 1.36 -22.58 -4.34
N THR A 54 1.47 -23.41 -3.31
CA THR A 54 0.34 -24.10 -2.64
C THR A 54 -0.51 -23.15 -1.79
N ASN A 55 -0.05 -21.92 -1.54
CA ASN A 55 -0.78 -20.96 -0.73
C ASN A 55 -1.86 -20.26 -1.55
N ASN A 56 -3.08 -20.81 -1.53
CA ASN A 56 -4.25 -20.24 -2.22
C ASN A 56 -4.50 -18.76 -1.89
N ARG A 57 -4.13 -18.30 -0.69
CA ARG A 57 -4.34 -16.91 -0.26
C ARG A 57 -3.42 -15.94 -1.01
N LEU A 58 -2.22 -16.38 -1.40
CA LEU A 58 -1.30 -15.57 -2.20
C LEU A 58 -1.85 -15.34 -3.62
N GLY A 59 -2.52 -16.34 -4.20
CA GLY A 59 -3.23 -16.20 -5.46
C GLY A 59 -4.41 -15.22 -5.38
N VAL A 60 -5.15 -15.24 -4.27
CA VAL A 60 -6.21 -14.25 -4.00
C VAL A 60 -5.61 -12.84 -3.88
N LEU A 61 -4.50 -12.67 -3.16
CA LEU A 61 -3.79 -11.39 -3.05
C LEU A 61 -3.33 -10.88 -4.43
N SER A 62 -2.77 -11.77 -5.25
CA SER A 62 -2.36 -11.50 -6.63
C SER A 62 -3.52 -10.99 -7.48
N ASN A 63 -4.69 -11.65 -7.41
CA ASN A 63 -5.89 -11.24 -8.16
C ASN A 63 -6.44 -9.89 -7.68
N ILE A 64 -6.48 -9.66 -6.37
CA ILE A 64 -6.97 -8.39 -5.80
C ILE A 64 -6.08 -7.23 -6.21
N LEU A 65 -4.76 -7.43 -6.17
CA LEU A 65 -3.78 -6.39 -6.50
C LEU A 65 -3.53 -6.27 -8.00
N SER A 66 -4.03 -7.21 -8.81
CA SER A 66 -3.69 -7.34 -10.24
C SER A 66 -2.18 -7.41 -10.48
N ILE A 67 -1.42 -8.04 -9.56
CA ILE A 67 0.02 -8.23 -9.67
C ILE A 67 0.30 -9.73 -9.77
N PRO A 68 1.00 -10.23 -10.81
CA PRO A 68 1.35 -11.64 -10.94
C PRO A 68 2.08 -12.19 -9.71
N ILE A 69 1.79 -13.44 -9.33
CA ILE A 69 2.41 -14.11 -8.17
C ILE A 69 3.95 -14.10 -8.28
N ASP A 70 4.49 -14.31 -9.48
CA ASP A 70 5.94 -14.30 -9.71
C ASP A 70 6.54 -12.93 -9.42
N GLN A 71 5.83 -11.86 -9.77
CA GLN A 71 6.26 -10.49 -9.50
C GLN A 71 6.18 -10.17 -8.01
N ILE A 72 5.10 -10.57 -7.32
CA ILE A 72 4.99 -10.45 -5.86
C ILE A 72 6.16 -11.18 -5.18
N SER A 73 6.41 -12.42 -5.57
CA SER A 73 7.47 -13.27 -5.03
C SER A 73 8.86 -12.65 -5.27
N SER A 74 9.10 -12.14 -6.48
CA SER A 74 10.34 -11.46 -6.85
C SER A 74 10.56 -10.20 -6.00
N LEU A 75 9.51 -9.40 -5.78
CA LEU A 75 9.59 -8.21 -4.94
C LEU A 75 9.94 -8.55 -3.49
N ILE A 76 9.26 -9.56 -2.94
CA ILE A 76 9.54 -10.03 -1.59
C ILE A 76 10.98 -10.53 -1.47
N ASN A 77 11.45 -11.33 -2.43
CA ASN A 77 12.80 -11.90 -2.41
C ASN A 77 13.92 -10.87 -2.66
N LYS A 78 13.65 -9.83 -3.46
CA LYS A 78 14.61 -8.76 -3.77
C LYS A 78 14.81 -7.81 -2.58
N HIS A 79 13.80 -7.65 -1.74
CA HIS A 79 13.86 -6.74 -0.60
C HIS A 79 14.64 -7.34 0.58
N LYS A 80 15.83 -6.81 0.85
CA LYS A 80 16.61 -7.11 2.06
C LYS A 80 16.11 -6.39 3.32
N LYS A 81 15.15 -5.48 3.18
CA LYS A 81 14.54 -4.74 4.29
C LYS A 81 13.40 -5.55 4.90
N ARG A 82 13.10 -5.28 6.18
CA ARG A 82 12.01 -5.96 6.90
C ARG A 82 10.61 -5.71 6.29
N PHE A 83 10.42 -4.62 5.54
CA PHE A 83 9.14 -4.34 4.90
C PHE A 83 9.35 -3.91 3.44
N ALA A 84 8.54 -4.46 2.55
CA ALA A 84 8.40 -4.10 1.15
C ALA A 84 6.97 -3.62 0.92
N TYR A 85 6.76 -2.57 0.13
CA TYR A 85 5.42 -2.27 -0.34
C TYR A 85 5.05 -3.27 -1.43
N LEU A 86 3.81 -3.73 -1.45
CA LEU A 86 3.23 -4.46 -2.58
C LEU A 86 2.32 -3.54 -3.39
N ALA A 87 1.58 -2.68 -2.70
CA ALA A 87 0.66 -1.72 -3.29
C ALA A 87 0.51 -0.49 -2.40
N ARG A 88 0.30 0.68 -3.00
CA ARG A 88 -0.01 1.92 -2.29
C ARG A 88 -1.36 2.48 -2.68
N GLN A 89 -1.92 3.28 -1.78
CA GLN A 89 -3.19 3.98 -1.97
C GLN A 89 -4.35 3.09 -2.44
N VAL A 90 -4.41 1.85 -1.97
CA VAL A 90 -5.51 0.93 -2.26
C VAL A 90 -6.79 1.41 -1.56
N ASN A 91 -7.93 1.10 -2.17
CA ASN A 91 -9.23 1.36 -1.57
C ASN A 91 -9.29 0.70 -0.17
N PRO A 92 -9.79 1.40 0.88
CA PRO A 92 -9.96 0.83 2.21
C PRO A 92 -10.67 -0.54 2.20
N ALA A 93 -11.70 -0.71 1.37
CA ALA A 93 -12.43 -1.98 1.25
C ALA A 93 -11.56 -3.12 0.72
N ILE A 94 -10.68 -2.84 -0.25
CA ILE A 94 -9.68 -3.80 -0.75
C ILE A 94 -8.71 -4.16 0.36
N GLY A 95 -8.21 -3.15 1.09
CA GLY A 95 -7.32 -3.40 2.23
C GLY A 95 -7.99 -4.24 3.31
N ASP A 96 -9.24 -3.94 3.67
CA ASP A 96 -10.02 -4.73 4.63
C ASP A 96 -10.18 -6.17 4.18
N TYR A 97 -10.49 -6.40 2.90
CA TYR A 97 -10.56 -7.74 2.35
C TYR A 97 -9.22 -8.48 2.44
N ILE A 98 -8.10 -7.83 2.09
CA ILE A 98 -6.75 -8.39 2.25
C ILE A 98 -6.47 -8.74 3.73
N HIS A 99 -6.89 -7.90 4.67
CA HIS A 99 -6.75 -8.19 6.11
C HIS A 99 -7.48 -9.48 6.50
N THR A 100 -8.67 -9.73 5.93
CA THR A 100 -9.43 -10.95 6.22
C THR A 100 -8.75 -12.24 5.74
N LEU A 101 -7.82 -12.16 4.78
CA LEU A 101 -7.05 -13.31 4.30
C LEU A 101 -6.11 -13.87 5.38
N LYS A 102 -5.79 -13.08 6.42
CA LYS A 102 -4.89 -13.46 7.53
C LYS A 102 -3.60 -14.10 6.99
N LEU A 103 -3.01 -13.43 5.99
CA LEU A 103 -1.74 -13.85 5.40
C LEU A 103 -0.60 -13.44 6.34
N PRO A 104 0.18 -14.39 6.88
CA PRO A 104 1.32 -14.06 7.72
C PRO A 104 2.34 -13.24 6.91
N GLY A 105 2.90 -12.20 7.54
CA GLY A 105 3.81 -11.28 6.87
C GLY A 105 3.16 -10.30 5.88
N ILE A 106 1.83 -10.22 5.79
CA ILE A 106 1.13 -9.15 5.06
C ILE A 106 0.52 -8.17 6.05
N TYR A 107 0.84 -6.90 5.88
CA TYR A 107 0.44 -5.82 6.76
C TYR A 107 -0.26 -4.70 5.99
N LEU A 108 -1.09 -3.93 6.70
CA LEU A 108 -1.72 -2.74 6.15
C LEU A 108 -1.21 -1.51 6.88
N LEU A 109 -0.86 -0.49 6.11
CA LEU A 109 -0.52 0.84 6.62
C LEU A 109 -1.63 1.81 6.22
N GLN A 110 -2.13 2.59 7.17
CA GLN A 110 -3.05 3.68 6.85
C GLN A 110 -2.29 4.79 6.13
N GLU A 111 -2.84 5.22 5.01
CA GLU A 111 -2.34 6.33 4.20
C GLU A 111 -3.51 7.30 3.92
N SER A 112 -3.20 8.47 3.40
CA SER A 112 -4.21 9.39 2.86
C SER A 112 -3.76 9.90 1.51
N ARG A 113 -4.72 10.16 0.62
CA ARG A 113 -4.48 10.81 -0.68
C ARG A 113 -5.33 12.07 -0.81
N ARG A 114 -4.84 13.06 -1.55
CA ARG A 114 -5.64 14.23 -1.91
C ARG A 114 -6.61 13.88 -3.03
N TYR A 115 -7.86 14.31 -2.86
CA TYR A 115 -8.90 14.25 -3.89
C TYR A 115 -9.39 15.67 -4.16
N TYR A 116 -9.52 16.02 -5.44
CA TYR A 116 -9.88 17.34 -5.92
C TYR A 116 -11.23 17.25 -6.64
N PRO A 117 -12.37 17.49 -5.94
CA PRO A 117 -13.70 17.26 -6.51
C PRO A 117 -14.06 18.19 -7.67
N THR A 118 -13.50 19.41 -7.68
CA THR A 118 -13.85 20.49 -8.62
C THR A 118 -13.05 20.46 -9.92
N SER A 119 -12.00 19.64 -10.02
CA SER A 119 -11.30 19.42 -11.29
C SER A 119 -12.10 18.42 -12.14
N HIS A 120 -12.83 18.93 -13.13
CA HIS A 120 -13.79 18.21 -13.99
C HIS A 120 -13.19 17.07 -14.86
N VAL A 121 -11.96 16.59 -14.58
CA VAL A 121 -11.22 15.65 -15.45
C VAL A 121 -10.59 14.47 -14.70
N THR A 122 -10.49 14.48 -13.36
CA THR A 122 -9.64 13.49 -12.64
C THR A 122 -10.39 12.24 -12.15
N ALA A 123 -11.57 11.94 -12.73
CA ALA A 123 -12.40 10.80 -12.35
C ALA A 123 -11.87 9.44 -12.81
N HIS A 124 -10.82 9.41 -13.63
CA HIS A 124 -10.29 8.15 -14.12
C HIS A 124 -9.40 7.47 -13.08
N LEU A 125 -10.05 6.49 -12.44
CA LEU A 125 -9.49 5.22 -12.02
C LEU A 125 -8.66 5.28 -10.75
N VAL A 126 -9.34 4.88 -9.68
CA VAL A 126 -8.82 4.24 -8.47
C VAL A 126 -7.96 3.04 -8.88
N GLY A 127 -6.76 3.32 -9.38
CA GLY A 127 -5.74 2.35 -9.70
C GLY A 127 -4.94 2.08 -8.43
N ILE A 128 -4.81 0.81 -8.09
CA ILE A 128 -3.74 0.34 -7.21
C ILE A 128 -2.44 0.95 -7.77
N THR A 129 -1.81 1.86 -7.02
CA THR A 129 -0.54 2.43 -7.47
C THR A 129 0.52 1.36 -7.21
N ASN A 130 0.80 0.57 -8.25
CA ASN A 130 1.88 -0.41 -8.23
C ASN A 130 3.19 0.31 -7.91
N ILE A 131 3.90 -0.24 -6.94
CA ILE A 131 5.12 0.37 -6.38
C ILE A 131 6.37 0.15 -7.23
N ASP A 132 6.26 -0.65 -8.29
CA ASP A 132 7.24 -0.73 -9.35
C ASP A 132 6.78 0.13 -10.52
N SER A 133 7.46 1.26 -10.65
CA SER A 133 7.40 2.30 -11.68
C SER A 133 7.36 1.83 -13.14
N GLN A 134 6.39 1.01 -13.53
CA GLN A 134 6.03 0.71 -14.91
C GLN A 134 4.55 1.01 -15.13
N GLY A 135 4.32 2.31 -15.35
CA GLY A 135 3.27 2.92 -16.19
C GLY A 135 1.88 2.31 -16.21
N ILE A 136 0.93 3.02 -15.63
CA ILE A 136 -0.33 3.30 -16.33
C ILE A 136 -0.47 4.82 -16.38
N GLU A 137 -0.73 5.31 -17.57
CA GLU A 137 -0.58 6.68 -18.04
C GLU A 137 -1.37 7.73 -17.24
N GLY A 138 -0.78 8.91 -17.10
CA GLY A 138 -1.47 10.07 -16.54
C GLY A 138 -0.54 11.16 -16.03
N VAL A 139 0.15 11.83 -16.96
CA VAL A 139 0.62 13.24 -16.88
C VAL A 139 0.77 13.84 -15.46
N GLU A 140 1.80 13.47 -14.70
CA GLU A 140 2.24 14.33 -13.57
C GLU A 140 3.76 14.54 -13.64
N LYS A 141 4.13 15.32 -14.67
CA LYS A 141 5.38 16.08 -14.71
C LYS A 141 5.04 17.51 -14.27
N LYS A 142 5.75 18.00 -13.24
CA LYS A 142 5.62 19.30 -12.54
C LYS A 142 4.41 19.33 -11.59
N PHE A 143 4.57 19.51 -10.28
CA PHE A 143 5.35 20.50 -9.53
C PHE A 143 6.02 19.92 -8.28
#